data_AF-A0A497EV92-F1
#
_entry.id   AF-A0A497EV92-F1
#
_cell.length_a   1.000
_cell.length_b   1.000
_cell.length_c   1.000
_cell.angle_alpha   90.00
_cell.angle_beta   90.00
_cell.angle_gamma   90.00
#
_symmetry.space_group_name_H-M   'P 1'
#
loop_
_entity.id
_entity.type
_entity.pdbx_description
1 polymer ?
#
loop_
_entity_poly.entity_id
_entity_poly.type
_entity_poly.pdbx_seq_one_letter_code
_entity_poly.pdbx_strand_id
1 'polypeptide(L)'
;MKVVSNFNEAKAYVYGGAILGGGGGGSISSGLEIARIALNIAPIEIIEPKEADLNSIVTTVSAVGVQSKGRLMPWHYIRAVELLQSIGVDIDYLISSECGPMAVVNGWIQSAALGIPILDCPCDGRAHPTGVMGSMGLHKIKDYISIQTAVGGGPSRRDSSEIIVSGKLEVTSRIIRLFSVEVGGVVAVARNPVTVKHTIENGAPNALSLAFNIG
;
A
#
# COMPACT_ATOMS: atom_id res chain seq x y z
N MET A 1 -13.64 14.16 3.37
CA MET A 1 -13.62 12.72 3.70
C MET A 1 -14.65 12.02 2.83
N LYS A 2 -14.31 10.85 2.29
CA LYS A 2 -15.21 10.05 1.47
C LYS A 2 -15.30 8.62 2.00
N VAL A 3 -16.51 8.08 2.04
CA VAL A 3 -16.77 6.68 2.42
C VAL A 3 -17.18 5.90 1.18
N VAL A 4 -16.38 4.92 0.78
CA VAL A 4 -16.69 4.01 -0.32
C VAL A 4 -17.42 2.81 0.25
N SER A 5 -18.68 2.65 -0.11
CA SER A 5 -19.56 1.62 0.48
C SER A 5 -20.17 0.67 -0.55
N ASN A 6 -19.96 0.92 -1.84
CA ASN A 6 -20.48 0.07 -2.90
C ASN A 6 -19.44 -0.21 -3.99
N PHE A 7 -19.65 -1.32 -4.69
CA PHE A 7 -18.70 -1.81 -5.69
C PHE A 7 -18.63 -0.95 -6.96
N ASN A 8 -19.67 -0.15 -7.26
CA ASN A 8 -19.63 0.76 -8.41
C ASN A 8 -18.66 1.91 -8.17
N GLU A 9 -18.65 2.49 -6.98
CA GLU A 9 -17.66 3.50 -6.60
C GLU A 9 -16.24 2.92 -6.59
N ALA A 10 -16.07 1.69 -6.09
CA ALA A 10 -14.78 1.01 -6.11
C ALA A 10 -14.23 0.81 -7.53
N LYS A 11 -15.09 0.48 -8.50
CA LYS A 11 -14.71 0.35 -9.90
C LYS A 11 -14.10 1.64 -10.46
N ALA A 12 -14.68 2.80 -10.12
CA ALA A 12 -14.17 4.09 -10.59
C ALA A 12 -12.70 4.30 -10.19
N TYR A 13 -12.34 4.00 -8.93
CA TYR A 13 -10.92 4.05 -8.50
C TYR A 13 -10.03 3.12 -9.33
N VAL A 14 -10.46 1.86 -9.54
CA VAL A 14 -9.67 0.87 -10.29
C VAL A 14 -9.48 1.28 -11.75
N TYR A 15 -10.52 1.78 -12.42
CA TYR A 15 -10.44 2.21 -13.81
C TYR A 15 -9.64 3.50 -13.98
N GLY A 16 -9.85 4.50 -13.12
CA GLY A 16 -9.00 5.69 -13.12
C GLY A 16 -7.56 5.38 -12.76
N GLY A 17 -7.33 4.45 -11.84
CA GLY A 17 -6.02 3.92 -11.52
C GLY A 17 -5.34 3.26 -12.72
N ALA A 18 -6.10 2.60 -13.61
CA ALA A 18 -5.57 2.05 -14.87
C ALA A 18 -5.01 3.14 -15.79
N ILE A 19 -5.68 4.29 -15.85
CA ILE A 19 -5.26 5.44 -16.65
C ILE A 19 -4.05 6.12 -16.01
N LEU A 20 -4.12 6.45 -14.72
CA LEU A 20 -3.04 7.12 -13.98
C LEU A 20 -1.78 6.25 -13.88
N GLY A 21 -1.93 4.93 -13.81
CA GLY A 21 -0.81 3.99 -13.73
C GLY A 21 0.11 3.99 -14.94
N GLY A 22 -0.30 4.56 -16.08
CA GLY A 22 0.56 4.70 -17.26
C GLY A 22 1.13 3.37 -17.76
N GLY A 23 0.36 2.28 -17.65
CA GLY A 23 0.75 0.92 -18.06
C GLY A 23 1.30 0.03 -16.95
N GLY A 24 1.48 0.53 -15.72
CA GLY A 24 1.93 -0.25 -14.56
C GLY A 24 0.90 -0.36 -13.43
N GLY A 25 1.34 -0.84 -12.26
CA GLY A 25 0.55 -0.86 -11.02
C GLY A 25 -0.48 -1.99 -10.89
N GLY A 26 -0.22 -3.11 -11.57
CA GLY A 26 -1.01 -4.34 -11.52
C GLY A 26 -2.08 -4.43 -12.60
N SER A 27 -3.10 -5.27 -12.39
CA SER A 27 -4.19 -5.50 -13.35
C SER A 27 -5.53 -5.03 -12.81
N ILE A 28 -6.45 -4.69 -13.73
CA ILE A 28 -7.84 -4.34 -13.39
C ILE A 28 -8.52 -5.48 -12.65
N SER A 29 -8.36 -6.72 -13.12
CA SER A 29 -8.99 -7.89 -12.50
C SER A 29 -8.59 -8.06 -11.04
N SER A 30 -7.30 -7.90 -10.72
CA SER A 30 -6.81 -7.98 -9.34
C SER A 30 -7.30 -6.80 -8.49
N GLY A 31 -7.32 -5.58 -9.03
CA GLY A 31 -7.87 -4.42 -8.32
C GLY A 31 -9.34 -4.59 -7.96
N LEU A 32 -10.15 -5.07 -8.91
CA LEU A 32 -11.57 -5.37 -8.68
C LEU A 32 -11.78 -6.49 -7.65
N GLU A 33 -10.91 -7.50 -7.63
CA GLU A 33 -10.95 -8.57 -6.63
C GLU A 33 -10.65 -8.04 -5.23
N ILE A 34 -9.57 -7.27 -5.07
CA ILE A 34 -9.17 -6.65 -3.80
C ILE A 34 -10.28 -5.75 -3.27
N ALA A 35 -10.82 -4.88 -4.11
CA ALA A 35 -11.87 -3.95 -3.70
C ALA A 35 -13.15 -4.67 -3.28
N ARG A 36 -13.53 -5.74 -3.99
CA ARG A 36 -14.67 -6.58 -3.62
C ARG A 36 -14.47 -7.28 -2.28
N ILE A 37 -13.28 -7.83 -2.03
CA ILE A 37 -12.95 -8.46 -0.75
C ILE A 37 -13.04 -7.42 0.38
N ALA A 38 -12.43 -6.25 0.20
CA ALA A 38 -12.42 -5.20 1.21
C ALA A 38 -13.84 -4.72 1.57
N LEU A 39 -14.68 -4.43 0.57
CA LEU A 39 -16.06 -3.96 0.79
C LEU A 39 -16.99 -5.02 1.39
N ASN A 40 -16.66 -6.30 1.27
CA ASN A 40 -17.37 -7.37 1.99
C ASN A 40 -16.99 -7.44 3.48
N ILE A 41 -15.90 -6.79 3.89
CA ILE A 41 -15.47 -6.70 5.29
C ILE A 41 -16.07 -5.43 5.92
N ALA A 42 -15.82 -4.26 5.32
CA ALA A 42 -16.32 -2.97 5.79
C ALA A 42 -16.27 -1.89 4.69
N PRO A 43 -17.05 -0.80 4.80
CA PRO A 43 -16.85 0.41 3.99
C PRO A 43 -15.44 0.98 4.15
N ILE A 44 -14.91 1.62 3.10
CA ILE A 44 -13.56 2.20 3.11
C ILE A 44 -13.64 3.71 3.34
N GLU A 45 -13.03 4.17 4.42
CA GLU A 45 -12.85 5.59 4.72
C GLU A 45 -11.60 6.11 4.03
N ILE A 46 -11.78 7.14 3.19
CA ILE A 46 -10.71 7.84 2.48
C ILE A 46 -10.69 9.29 2.98
N ILE A 47 -9.62 9.65 3.68
CA ILE A 47 -9.39 10.95 4.29
C ILE A 47 -8.69 11.85 3.28
N GLU A 48 -9.20 13.07 3.14
CA GLU A 48 -8.55 14.07 2.29
C GLU A 48 -7.30 14.62 2.97
N PRO A 49 -6.21 14.92 2.25
CA PRO A 49 -4.98 15.45 2.83
C PRO A 49 -5.17 16.66 3.74
N LYS A 50 -6.13 17.53 3.42
CA LYS A 50 -6.43 18.75 4.17
C LYS A 50 -7.13 18.50 5.52
N GLU A 51 -7.69 17.31 5.73
CA GLU A 51 -8.46 16.95 6.92
C GLU A 51 -7.62 16.16 7.94
N ALA A 52 -6.46 15.65 7.53
CA ALA A 52 -5.59 14.84 8.37
C ALA A 52 -4.73 15.71 9.30
N ASP A 53 -4.50 15.25 10.53
CA ASP A 53 -3.52 15.86 11.43
C ASP A 53 -2.11 15.64 10.85
N LEU A 54 -1.38 16.74 10.66
CA LEU A 54 -0.03 16.74 10.08
C LEU A 54 0.98 15.90 10.86
N ASN A 55 0.74 15.65 12.16
CA ASN A 55 1.63 14.86 13.02
C ASN A 55 1.27 13.37 13.07
N SER A 56 0.11 12.98 12.55
CA SER A 56 -0.30 11.58 12.49
C SER A 56 0.65 10.75 11.62
N ILE A 57 0.72 9.46 11.91
CA ILE A 57 1.63 8.51 11.27
C ILE A 57 0.93 7.79 10.14
N VAL A 58 1.59 7.83 8.98
CA VAL A 58 1.17 7.19 7.74
C VAL A 58 2.16 6.07 7.42
N THR A 59 1.67 4.89 7.05
CA THR A 59 2.52 3.83 6.48
C THR A 59 2.14 3.51 5.04
N THR A 60 3.15 3.18 4.22
CA THR A 60 2.92 2.77 2.84
C THR A 60 2.68 1.27 2.77
N VAL A 61 1.60 0.87 2.11
CA VAL A 61 1.28 -0.53 1.83
C VAL A 61 1.29 -0.83 0.34
N SER A 62 1.83 -2.00 -0.02
CA SER A 62 2.00 -2.40 -1.42
C SER A 62 2.13 -3.92 -1.58
N ALA A 63 2.05 -4.38 -2.83
CA ALA A 63 2.44 -5.72 -3.22
C ALA A 63 3.77 -5.66 -3.98
N VAL A 64 4.81 -6.34 -3.47
CA VAL A 64 6.16 -6.33 -4.07
C VAL A 64 6.47 -7.72 -4.59
N GLY A 65 6.82 -7.84 -5.87
CA GLY A 65 7.17 -9.13 -6.46
C GLY A 65 6.87 -9.24 -7.94
N VAL A 66 6.78 -10.48 -8.41
CA VAL A 66 6.29 -10.83 -9.74
C VAL A 66 4.90 -11.42 -9.56
N GLN A 67 3.87 -10.61 -9.80
CA GLN A 67 2.48 -10.96 -9.53
C GLN A 67 1.99 -12.16 -10.34
N SER A 68 2.62 -12.47 -11.48
CA SER A 68 2.29 -13.67 -12.28
C SER A 68 2.83 -14.97 -11.71
N LYS A 69 3.74 -14.92 -10.72
CA LYS A 69 4.39 -16.11 -10.14
C LYS A 69 3.83 -16.53 -8.79
N GLY A 70 3.12 -15.65 -8.09
CA GLY A 70 2.60 -15.90 -6.75
C GLY A 70 1.26 -15.25 -6.51
N ARG A 71 0.62 -15.60 -5.40
CA ARG A 71 -0.70 -15.08 -5.00
C ARG A 71 -0.65 -14.62 -3.56
N LEU A 72 -1.17 -13.42 -3.30
CA LEU A 72 -1.38 -12.92 -1.95
C LEU A 72 -2.77 -13.30 -1.45
N MET A 73 -2.83 -13.75 -0.21
CA MET A 73 -4.07 -13.97 0.52
C MET A 73 -4.45 -12.68 1.26
N PRO A 74 -5.76 -12.41 1.49
CA PRO A 74 -6.19 -11.22 2.24
C PRO A 74 -5.49 -11.05 3.60
N TRP A 75 -5.23 -12.14 4.31
CA TRP A 75 -4.56 -12.10 5.60
C TRP A 75 -3.07 -11.73 5.51
N HIS A 76 -2.40 -11.93 4.37
CA HIS A 76 -1.01 -11.47 4.18
C HIS A 76 -0.93 -9.94 4.24
N TYR A 77 -1.89 -9.26 3.61
CA TYR A 77 -2.00 -7.80 3.63
C TYR A 77 -2.17 -7.25 5.04
N ILE A 78 -3.09 -7.85 5.80
CA ILE A 78 -3.39 -7.47 7.19
C ILE A 78 -2.14 -7.69 8.06
N ARG A 79 -1.54 -8.88 7.94
CA ARG A 79 -0.40 -9.29 8.77
C ARG A 79 0.84 -8.41 8.57
N ALA A 80 1.07 -7.91 7.35
CA ALA A 80 2.18 -6.98 7.10
C ALA A 80 2.06 -5.70 7.96
N VAL A 81 0.85 -5.15 8.11
CA VAL A 81 0.60 -3.98 8.95
C VAL A 81 0.73 -4.33 10.44
N GLU A 82 0.16 -5.47 10.88
CA GLU A 82 0.28 -5.93 12.27
C GLU A 82 1.74 -6.13 12.69
N LEU A 83 2.61 -6.62 11.81
CA LEU A 83 4.04 -6.77 12.09
C LEU A 83 4.71 -5.43 12.36
N LEU A 84 4.32 -4.39 11.61
CA LEU A 84 4.84 -3.04 11.84
C LEU A 84 4.33 -2.47 13.17
N GLN A 85 3.07 -2.72 13.52
CA GLN A 85 2.52 -2.34 14.84
C GLN A 85 3.19 -3.11 15.98
N SER A 86 3.56 -4.38 15.77
CA SER A 86 4.17 -5.23 16.81
C SER A 86 5.54 -4.74 17.30
N ILE A 87 6.20 -3.84 16.55
CA ILE A 87 7.44 -3.19 16.94
C ILE A 87 7.23 -1.75 17.46
N GLY A 88 5.99 -1.40 17.83
CA GLY A 88 5.63 -0.15 18.48
C GLY A 88 5.32 1.02 17.54
N VAL A 89 4.98 0.76 16.28
CA VAL A 89 4.52 1.81 15.35
C VAL A 89 3.01 1.96 15.47
N ASP A 90 2.56 3.08 16.03
CA ASP A 90 1.16 3.50 16.00
C ASP A 90 0.85 4.09 14.61
N ILE A 91 -0.12 3.51 13.91
CA ILE A 91 -0.44 3.84 12.51
C ILE A 91 -1.83 4.46 12.47
N ASP A 92 -1.92 5.73 12.06
CA ASP A 92 -3.17 6.46 11.93
C ASP A 92 -3.77 6.29 10.52
N TYR A 93 -2.91 6.20 9.49
CA TYR A 93 -3.34 6.12 8.10
C TYR A 93 -2.52 5.14 7.26
N LEU A 94 -3.18 4.57 6.24
CA LEU A 94 -2.55 3.79 5.18
C LEU A 94 -2.54 4.59 3.87
N ILE A 95 -1.44 4.47 3.12
CA ILE A 95 -1.36 4.95 1.73
C ILE A 95 -0.88 3.84 0.80
N SER A 96 -1.31 3.87 -0.45
CA SER A 96 -0.69 3.04 -1.48
C SER A 96 0.65 3.61 -1.92
N SER A 97 1.52 2.76 -2.48
CA SER A 97 2.80 3.21 -3.03
C SER A 97 2.66 4.00 -4.33
N GLU A 98 1.61 3.78 -5.10
CA GLU A 98 1.47 4.34 -6.45
C GLU A 98 0.02 4.30 -6.92
N CYS A 99 -0.28 5.05 -7.98
CA CYS A 99 -1.49 4.85 -8.78
C CYS A 99 -1.30 3.73 -9.79
N GLY A 100 -2.33 2.90 -9.92
CA GLY A 100 -2.39 1.74 -10.80
C GLY A 100 -3.71 1.01 -10.59
N PRO A 101 -4.15 0.15 -11.52
CA PRO A 101 -5.48 -0.45 -11.42
C PRO A 101 -5.63 -1.34 -10.18
N MET A 102 -4.57 -2.06 -9.79
CA MET A 102 -4.54 -2.78 -8.51
C MET A 102 -3.97 -1.90 -7.39
N ALA A 103 -2.95 -1.10 -7.69
CA ALA A 103 -2.23 -0.34 -6.68
C ALA A 103 -3.07 0.74 -5.97
N VAL A 104 -4.04 1.34 -6.68
CA VAL A 104 -4.95 2.36 -6.13
C VAL A 104 -5.84 1.84 -4.99
N VAL A 105 -6.05 0.52 -4.94
CA VAL A 105 -6.83 -0.15 -3.88
C VAL A 105 -5.93 -0.95 -2.91
N ASN A 106 -4.60 -0.83 -3.01
CA ASN A 106 -3.72 -1.32 -1.95
C ASN A 106 -4.03 -0.59 -0.66
N GLY A 107 -4.13 -1.32 0.44
CA GLY A 107 -4.54 -0.79 1.73
C GLY A 107 -6.01 -1.00 2.04
N TRP A 108 -6.88 -1.25 1.06
CA TRP A 108 -8.33 -1.36 1.33
C TRP A 108 -8.68 -2.57 2.19
N ILE A 109 -8.06 -3.73 1.94
CA ILE A 109 -8.26 -4.93 2.78
C ILE A 109 -7.78 -4.66 4.21
N GLN A 110 -6.61 -4.04 4.35
CA GLN A 110 -6.04 -3.69 5.65
C GLN A 110 -6.91 -2.68 6.39
N SER A 111 -7.40 -1.65 5.68
CA SER A 111 -8.28 -0.62 6.21
C SER A 111 -9.56 -1.22 6.74
N ALA A 112 -10.24 -2.04 5.92
CA ALA A 112 -11.48 -2.69 6.30
C ALA A 112 -11.32 -3.63 7.50
N ALA A 113 -10.19 -4.36 7.58
CA ALA A 113 -9.96 -5.35 8.63
C ALA A 113 -9.43 -4.76 9.94
N LEU A 114 -8.61 -3.70 9.87
CA LEU A 114 -7.93 -3.10 11.02
C LEU A 114 -8.57 -1.80 11.50
N GLY A 115 -9.54 -1.25 10.75
CA GLY A 115 -10.18 0.03 11.06
C GLY A 115 -9.25 1.24 10.86
N ILE A 116 -8.18 1.09 10.08
CA ILE A 116 -7.22 2.17 9.80
C ILE A 116 -7.64 2.85 8.49
N PRO A 117 -7.98 4.15 8.49
CA PRO A 117 -8.43 4.84 7.28
C PRO A 117 -7.33 4.97 6.21
N ILE A 118 -7.75 5.13 4.96
CA ILE A 118 -6.86 5.46 3.84
C ILE A 118 -6.66 6.97 3.79
N LEU A 119 -5.42 7.44 3.64
CA LEU A 119 -5.13 8.83 3.30
C LEU A 119 -5.04 8.96 1.76
N ASP A 120 -5.73 9.93 1.16
CA ASP A 120 -5.65 10.21 -0.28
C ASP A 120 -4.36 10.96 -0.63
N CYS A 121 -3.23 10.26 -0.47
CA CYS A 121 -1.91 10.72 -0.83
C CYS A 121 -1.00 9.52 -1.09
N PRO A 122 -1.20 8.76 -2.18
CA PRO A 122 -0.26 7.72 -2.57
C PRO A 122 1.14 8.31 -2.77
N CYS A 123 2.19 7.48 -2.67
CA CYS A 123 3.55 8.02 -2.82
C CYS A 123 3.79 8.64 -4.21
N ASP A 124 3.23 8.04 -5.25
CA ASP A 124 3.32 8.54 -6.62
C ASP A 124 1.95 8.55 -7.32
N GLY A 125 1.69 9.58 -8.13
CA GLY A 125 0.47 9.70 -8.94
C GLY A 125 0.45 8.82 -10.20
N ARG A 126 1.45 7.95 -10.36
CA ARG A 126 1.64 7.01 -11.47
C ARG A 126 2.39 5.77 -10.98
N ALA A 127 2.42 4.71 -11.78
CA ALA A 127 3.22 3.53 -11.45
C ALA A 127 4.73 3.77 -11.62
N HIS A 128 5.53 3.04 -10.84
CA HIS A 128 6.98 3.04 -10.85
C HIS A 128 7.59 1.62 -10.81
N PRO A 129 8.83 1.43 -11.31
CA PRO A 129 9.47 0.12 -11.35
C PRO A 129 10.15 -0.32 -10.04
N THR A 130 10.48 0.60 -9.13
CA THR A 130 11.30 0.27 -7.95
C THR A 130 10.74 0.83 -6.65
N GLY A 131 10.95 0.10 -5.54
CA GLY A 131 10.49 0.54 -4.21
C GLY A 131 11.14 1.83 -3.71
N VAL A 132 12.32 2.21 -4.24
CA VAL A 132 12.98 3.49 -3.93
C VAL A 132 12.22 4.67 -4.54
N MET A 133 11.58 4.49 -5.70
CA MET A 133 10.78 5.57 -6.33
C MET A 133 9.54 5.87 -5.49
N GLY A 134 8.79 4.83 -5.09
CA GLY A 134 7.66 4.92 -4.15
C GLY A 134 8.05 5.07 -2.69
N SER A 135 9.07 5.88 -2.40
CA SER A 135 9.56 6.16 -1.04
C SER A 135 9.49 7.63 -0.66
N MET A 136 8.82 8.49 -1.43
CA MET A 136 8.64 9.92 -1.09
C MET A 136 9.97 10.62 -0.73
N GLY A 137 11.04 10.31 -1.48
CA GLY A 137 12.36 10.89 -1.29
C GLY A 137 13.12 10.47 -0.03
N LEU A 138 12.62 9.52 0.76
CA LEU A 138 13.20 9.13 2.05
C LEU A 138 14.67 8.67 1.96
N HIS A 139 15.08 8.09 0.84
CA HIS A 139 16.47 7.70 0.58
C HIS A 139 17.45 8.89 0.51
N LYS A 140 16.94 10.12 0.32
CA LYS A 140 17.75 11.35 0.30
C LYS A 140 17.90 11.99 1.68
N ILE A 141 17.09 11.56 2.65
CA ILE A 141 17.18 12.06 4.02
C ILE A 141 18.39 11.40 4.68
N LYS A 142 19.35 12.24 5.08
CA LYS A 142 20.53 11.79 5.79
C LYS A 142 20.10 11.05 7.06
N ASP A 143 20.71 9.89 7.31
CA ASP A 143 20.48 9.06 8.49
C ASP A 143 19.05 8.50 8.63
N TYR A 144 18.22 8.55 7.59
CA TYR A 144 16.92 7.87 7.60
C TYR A 144 17.11 6.35 7.68
N ILE A 145 16.44 5.74 8.67
CA ILE A 145 16.41 4.30 8.87
C ILE A 145 15.07 3.78 8.37
N SER A 146 15.08 3.08 7.24
CA SER A 146 13.91 2.42 6.69
C SER A 146 13.55 1.23 7.54
N ILE A 147 12.26 1.04 7.79
CA ILE A 147 11.69 -0.17 8.39
C ILE A 147 10.62 -0.70 7.44
N GLN A 148 10.74 -1.97 7.07
CA GLN A 148 9.79 -2.62 6.18
C GLN A 148 9.42 -4.00 6.74
N THR A 149 8.15 -4.34 6.64
CA THR A 149 7.64 -5.67 6.95
C THR A 149 7.12 -6.31 5.67
N ALA A 150 7.24 -7.62 5.56
CA ALA A 150 6.70 -8.35 4.42
C ALA A 150 6.17 -9.72 4.81
N VAL A 151 5.10 -10.13 4.13
CA VAL A 151 4.45 -11.43 4.32
C VAL A 151 4.10 -12.02 2.96
N GLY A 152 4.42 -13.30 2.76
CA GLY A 152 4.04 -14.06 1.56
C GLY A 152 4.30 -15.54 1.73
N GLY A 153 4.04 -16.32 0.69
CA GLY A 153 4.08 -17.78 0.74
C GLY A 153 2.71 -18.41 0.56
N GLY A 154 2.53 -19.58 1.17
CA GLY A 154 1.34 -20.41 1.01
C GLY A 154 0.07 -19.84 1.64
N PRO A 155 -1.07 -20.54 1.50
CA PRO A 155 -2.38 -20.02 1.89
C PRO A 155 -2.57 -19.94 3.41
N SER A 156 -1.76 -20.65 4.20
CA SER A 156 -1.83 -20.73 5.65
C SER A 156 -0.62 -20.07 6.32
N ARG A 157 -0.74 -19.74 7.62
CA ARG A 157 0.40 -19.26 8.42
C ARG A 157 1.56 -20.25 8.48
N ARG A 158 1.30 -21.56 8.39
CA ARG A 158 2.36 -22.59 8.44
C ARG A 158 3.21 -22.61 7.16
N ASP A 159 2.61 -22.21 6.05
CA ASP A 159 3.23 -22.26 4.72
C ASP A 159 3.72 -20.87 4.26
N SER A 160 3.55 -19.86 5.10
CA SER A 160 4.00 -18.48 4.84
C SER A 160 5.23 -18.14 5.63
N SER A 161 5.93 -17.11 5.19
CA SER A 161 7.03 -16.50 5.93
C SER A 161 6.77 -15.01 6.11
N GLU A 162 7.35 -14.48 7.18
CA GLU A 162 7.22 -13.09 7.61
C GLU A 162 8.62 -12.53 7.86
N ILE A 163 8.89 -11.29 7.46
CA ILE A 163 10.14 -10.60 7.80
C ILE A 163 9.87 -9.18 8.28
N ILE A 164 10.73 -8.72 9.18
CA ILE A 164 10.88 -7.31 9.56
C ILE A 164 12.35 -6.96 9.28
N VAL A 165 12.60 -5.93 8.49
CA VAL A 165 13.94 -5.50 8.13
C VAL A 165 14.11 -4.01 8.38
N SER A 166 15.25 -3.62 8.95
CA SER A 166 15.59 -2.23 9.23
C SER A 166 16.99 -1.89 8.71
N GLY A 167 17.19 -0.68 8.19
CA GLY A 167 18.48 -0.20 7.69
C GLY A 167 18.36 0.83 6.57
N LYS A 168 19.40 0.94 5.73
CA LYS A 168 19.39 1.83 4.55
C LYS A 168 18.27 1.43 3.59
N LEU A 169 17.49 2.41 3.10
CA LEU A 169 16.28 2.18 2.31
C LEU A 169 16.50 1.29 1.09
N GLU A 170 17.58 1.50 0.35
CA GLU A 170 17.90 0.73 -0.84
C GLU A 170 18.25 -0.72 -0.49
N VAL A 171 18.92 -0.93 0.65
CA VAL A 171 19.28 -2.27 1.14
C VAL A 171 18.02 -3.00 1.59
N THR A 172 17.18 -2.37 2.41
CA THR A 172 15.93 -2.97 2.91
C THR A 172 14.98 -3.30 1.75
N SER A 173 14.83 -2.39 0.79
CA SER A 173 14.00 -2.61 -0.40
C SER A 173 14.50 -3.78 -1.26
N ARG A 174 15.82 -3.96 -1.40
CA ARG A 174 16.39 -5.15 -2.08
C ARG A 174 16.13 -6.43 -1.29
N ILE A 175 16.24 -6.41 0.03
CA ILE A 175 15.93 -7.58 0.88
C ILE A 175 14.47 -7.98 0.72
N ILE A 176 13.51 -7.04 0.77
CA ILE A 176 12.09 -7.33 0.51
C ILE A 176 11.89 -7.98 -0.86
N ARG A 177 12.57 -7.48 -1.90
CA ARG A 177 12.49 -8.04 -3.25
C ARG A 177 13.08 -9.44 -3.35
N LEU A 178 14.19 -9.72 -2.68
CA LEU A 178 14.78 -11.06 -2.63
C LEU A 178 13.87 -12.02 -1.86
N PHE A 179 13.37 -11.59 -0.71
CA PHE A 179 12.41 -12.34 0.08
C PHE A 179 11.17 -12.70 -0.73
N SER A 180 10.66 -11.78 -1.56
CA SER A 180 9.50 -12.09 -2.41
C SER A 180 9.77 -13.22 -3.40
N VAL A 181 11.02 -13.40 -3.87
CA VAL A 181 11.40 -14.54 -4.72
C VAL A 181 11.38 -15.84 -3.93
N GLU A 182 11.96 -15.83 -2.72
CA GLU A 182 12.06 -17.01 -1.85
C GLU A 182 10.69 -17.55 -1.41
N VAL A 183 9.70 -16.67 -1.20
CA VAL A 183 8.36 -17.06 -0.72
C VAL A 183 7.34 -17.24 -1.85
N GLY A 184 7.79 -17.51 -3.07
CA GLY A 184 6.88 -17.88 -4.17
C GLY A 184 6.42 -16.74 -5.06
N GLY A 185 7.13 -15.61 -5.06
CA GLY A 185 7.10 -14.60 -6.12
C GLY A 185 6.62 -13.22 -5.70
N VAL A 186 5.69 -13.11 -4.74
CA VAL A 186 5.08 -11.84 -4.31
C VAL A 186 4.83 -11.81 -2.81
N VAL A 187 5.01 -10.63 -2.21
CA VAL A 187 4.75 -10.35 -0.79
C VAL A 187 3.89 -9.11 -0.62
N ALA A 188 3.02 -9.13 0.40
CA ALA A 188 2.39 -7.93 0.92
C ALA A 188 3.39 -7.20 1.83
N VAL A 189 3.45 -5.87 1.72
CA VAL A 189 4.45 -5.04 2.41
C VAL A 189 3.77 -3.89 3.13
N ALA A 190 4.19 -3.61 4.36
CA ALA A 190 3.97 -2.33 5.04
C ALA A 190 5.33 -1.71 5.37
N ARG A 191 5.52 -0.42 5.10
CA ARG A 191 6.87 0.17 5.16
C ARG A 191 6.88 1.66 5.44
N ASN A 192 8.02 2.08 5.96
CA ASN A 192 8.47 3.47 6.02
C ASN A 192 7.41 4.39 6.63
N PRO A 193 7.04 4.19 7.91
CA PRO A 193 6.15 5.10 8.59
C PRO A 193 6.74 6.52 8.60
N VAL A 194 5.91 7.50 8.28
CA VAL A 194 6.25 8.93 8.21
C VAL A 194 5.08 9.77 8.68
N THR A 195 5.28 11.06 8.90
CA THR A 195 4.18 11.97 9.25
C THR A 195 3.32 12.29 8.03
N VAL A 196 2.04 12.60 8.25
CA VAL A 196 1.14 13.15 7.23
C VAL A 196 1.76 14.36 6.54
N LYS A 197 2.44 15.23 7.29
CA LYS A 197 3.18 16.37 6.72
C LYS A 197 4.17 15.94 5.63
N HIS A 198 5.04 14.97 5.94
CA HIS A 198 6.03 14.47 4.97
C HIS A 198 5.34 13.86 3.75
N THR A 199 4.27 13.10 3.98
CA THR A 199 3.46 12.47 2.92
C THR A 199 2.87 13.51 1.97
N ILE A 200 2.27 14.59 2.48
CA ILE A 200 1.68 15.64 1.63
C ILE A 200 2.75 16.40 0.85
N GLU A 201 3.90 16.69 1.48
CA GLU A 201 4.99 17.44 0.84
C GLU A 201 5.72 16.64 -0.25
N ASN A 202 5.75 15.30 -0.15
CA ASN A 202 6.61 14.45 -0.99
C ASN A 202 5.86 13.33 -1.74
N GLY A 203 4.55 13.21 -1.54
CA GLY A 203 3.68 12.25 -2.22
C GLY A 203 2.83 12.89 -3.33
N ALA A 204 1.73 12.24 -3.67
CA ALA A 204 0.77 12.69 -4.67
C ALA A 204 -0.62 12.95 -4.04
N PRO A 205 -0.80 14.08 -3.34
CA PRO A 205 -2.06 14.40 -2.68
C PRO A 205 -3.23 14.48 -3.67
N ASN A 206 -4.37 13.90 -3.28
CA ASN A 206 -5.62 13.84 -4.06
C ASN A 206 -5.57 12.95 -5.32
N ALA A 207 -4.56 12.09 -5.47
CA ALA A 207 -4.46 11.23 -6.65
C ALA A 207 -5.51 10.10 -6.67
N LEU A 208 -6.01 9.63 -5.52
CA LEU A 208 -7.15 8.69 -5.47
C LEU A 208 -8.44 9.40 -5.86
N SER A 209 -8.66 10.64 -5.39
CA SER A 209 -9.79 11.48 -5.84
C SER A 209 -9.75 11.72 -7.34
N LEU A 210 -8.56 11.99 -7.90
CA LEU A 210 -8.38 12.09 -9.35
C LEU A 210 -8.70 10.77 -10.06
N ALA A 211 -8.23 9.63 -9.53
CA ALA A 211 -8.57 8.31 -10.08
C ALA A 211 -10.10 8.11 -10.11
N PHE A 212 -10.78 8.39 -9.00
CA PHE A 212 -12.23 8.28 -8.94
C PHE A 212 -12.96 9.16 -9.95
N ASN A 213 -12.51 10.39 -10.17
CA ASN A 213 -13.18 11.31 -11.10
C ASN A 213 -12.96 10.94 -12.58
N ILE A 214 -11.86 10.23 -12.88
CA ILE A 214 -11.53 9.78 -14.23
C ILE A 214 -12.29 8.50 -14.61
N GLY A 215 -12.44 7.57 -13.65
CA GLY A 215 -12.99 6.23 -13.90
C GLY A 215 -14.50 6.13 -13.79
#